data_AF-A0A5B9G8V5-F1
#
_entry.id   AF-A0A5B9G8V5-F1
#
_cell.length_a   1.000
_cell.length_b   1.000
_cell.length_c   1.000
_cell.angle_alpha   90.00
_cell.angle_beta   90.00
_cell.angle_gamma   90.00
#
_symmetry.space_group_name_H-M   'P 1'
#
loop_
_entity.id
_entity.type
_entity.pdbx_description
1 polymer ?
#
loop_
_entity_poly.entity_id
_entity_poly.type
_entity_poly.pdbx_seq_one_letter_code
_entity_poly.pdbx_strand_id
1 'polypeptide(L)' 'MLLPESFLYSEVFAVMSTVVAINTIIFVALAVAKMLPRIYLSDLYTSRNRRTETRSIHPDDPV' A
#
# COMPACT_ATOMS: atom_id res chain seq x y z
N MET A 1 -29.17 -26.49 -8.80
CA MET A 1 -28.00 -26.46 -7.88
C MET A 1 -27.10 -27.62 -8.26
N LEU A 2 -25.85 -27.37 -8.69
CA LEU A 2 -24.93 -28.44 -9.16
C LEU A 2 -24.35 -29.28 -8.02
N LEU A 3 -24.35 -28.76 -6.78
CA LEU A 3 -23.80 -29.42 -5.59
C LEU A 3 -24.80 -29.28 -4.42
N PRO A 4 -24.86 -30.28 -3.51
CA PRO A 4 -25.65 -30.20 -2.28
C PRO A 4 -25.06 -29.17 -1.30
N GLU A 5 -25.93 -28.50 -0.53
CA GLU A 5 -25.54 -27.55 0.53
C GLU A 5 -24.66 -28.19 1.62
N SER A 6 -24.86 -29.48 1.90
CA SER A 6 -24.08 -30.25 2.87
C SER A 6 -22.58 -30.30 2.54
N PHE A 7 -22.21 -30.09 1.28
CA PHE A 7 -20.81 -30.05 0.84
C PHE A 7 -20.04 -28.85 1.40
N LEU A 8 -20.71 -27.70 1.56
CA LEU A 8 -20.09 -26.48 2.10
C LEU A 8 -19.71 -26.62 3.58
N TYR A 9 -20.42 -27.49 4.30
CA TYR A 9 -20.18 -27.78 5.71
C TYR A 9 -19.20 -28.94 5.92
N SER A 10 -18.66 -29.52 4.84
CA SER A 10 -17.69 -30.60 4.94
C SER A 10 -16.30 -30.09 5.35
N GLU A 11 -15.61 -30.88 6.17
CA GLU A 11 -14.25 -30.56 6.61
C GLU A 11 -13.26 -30.47 5.44
N VAL A 12 -13.42 -31.33 4.43
CA VAL A 12 -12.58 -31.31 3.22
C VAL A 12 -12.70 -29.97 2.48
N PHE A 13 -13.92 -29.45 2.35
CA PHE A 13 -14.14 -28.13 1.75
C PHE A 13 -13.56 -27.01 2.61
N ALA A 14 -13.66 -27.10 3.95
CA ALA A 14 -13.07 -26.13 4.86
C ALA A 14 -11.54 -26.05 4.69
N VAL A 15 -10.84 -27.19 4.61
CA VAL A 15 -9.38 -27.22 4.40
C VAL A 15 -9.01 -26.62 3.04
N MET A 16 -9.68 -27.05 1.97
CA MET A 16 -9.42 -26.56 0.61
C MET A 16 -9.68 -25.06 0.48
N SER A 17 -10.81 -24.57 1.01
CA SER A 17 -11.15 -23.15 0.98
C SER A 17 -10.19 -22.31 1.82
N THR A 18 -9.72 -22.81 2.96
CA THR A 18 -8.76 -22.11 3.81
C THR A 18 -7.42 -21.93 3.09
N VAL A 19 -6.91 -22.97 2.42
CA VAL A 19 -5.66 -22.87 1.64
C VAL A 19 -5.79 -21.84 0.51
N VAL A 20 -6.91 -21.87 -0.22
CA VAL A 20 -7.19 -20.89 -1.28
C VAL A 20 -7.32 -19.47 -0.73
N ALA A 21 -8.01 -19.31 0.40
CA ALA A 21 -8.20 -18.03 1.07
C ALA A 21 -6.88 -17.41 1.51
N ILE A 22 -5.99 -18.21 2.13
CA ILE A 22 -4.66 -17.75 2.56
C ILE A 22 -3.85 -17.26 1.35
N ASN A 23 -3.76 -18.06 0.29
CA ASN A 23 -3.02 -17.65 -0.92
C ASN A 23 -3.59 -16.35 -1.51
N THR A 24 -4.92 -16.28 -1.64
CA THR A 24 -5.61 -15.10 -2.18
C THR A 24 -5.35 -13.87 -1.33
N ILE A 25 -5.44 -13.96 -0.01
CA ILE A 25 -5.20 -12.83 0.91
C ILE A 25 -3.76 -12.34 0.78
N ILE A 26 -2.78 -13.25 0.76
CA ILE A 26 -1.37 -12.90 0.59
C ILE A 26 -1.16 -12.19 -0.74
N PHE A 27 -1.70 -12.74 -1.83
CA PHE A 27 -1.55 -12.17 -3.15
C PHE A 27 -2.21 -10.80 -3.25
N VAL A 28 -3.43 -10.64 -2.74
CA VAL A 28 -4.14 -9.36 -2.72
C VAL A 28 -3.38 -8.33 -1.88
N ALA A 29 -2.87 -8.71 -0.71
CA ALA A 29 -2.06 -7.82 0.12
C ALA A 29 -0.83 -7.31 -0.64
N LEU A 30 -0.12 -8.21 -1.33
CA LEU A 30 1.03 -7.84 -2.17
C LEU A 30 0.63 -6.99 -3.38
N ALA A 31 -0.50 -7.30 -4.02
CA ALA A 31 -1.02 -6.53 -5.15
C ALA A 31 -1.38 -5.11 -4.73
N VAL A 32 -2.07 -4.94 -3.59
CA VAL A 32 -2.40 -3.62 -3.01
C VAL A 32 -1.12 -2.87 -2.62
N ALA A 33 -0.18 -3.52 -1.95
CA ALA A 33 1.11 -2.92 -1.60
C ALA A 33 1.89 -2.46 -2.83
N LYS A 34 1.81 -3.19 -3.95
CA LYS A 34 2.44 -2.83 -5.23
C LYS A 34 1.66 -1.81 -6.06
N MET A 35 0.33 -1.75 -5.92
CA MET A 35 -0.50 -0.73 -6.57
C MET A 35 -0.31 0.64 -5.93
N LEU A 36 0.13 0.69 -4.67
CA LEU A 36 0.52 1.95 -4.07
C LEU A 36 1.69 2.52 -4.90
N PRO A 37 1.56 3.74 -5.47
CA PRO A 37 2.70 4.38 -6.13
C PRO A 37 3.87 4.41 -5.14
N ARG A 38 5.12 4.45 -5.61
CA ARG A 38 6.30 4.62 -4.74
C ARG A 38 6.20 5.95 -3.99
N ILE A 39 5.40 6.00 -2.93
CA ILE A 39 5.32 7.10 -2.00
C ILE A 39 6.60 6.95 -1.19
N TYR A 40 7.62 7.68 -1.62
CA TYR A 40 8.85 7.82 -0.85
C TYR A 40 8.44 8.48 0.47
N LEU A 41 8.32 7.68 1.54
CA LEU A 41 8.05 8.16 2.90
C LEU A 41 9.03 9.29 3.25
N SER A 42 10.29 9.19 2.80
CA SER A 42 11.31 10.23 2.95
C SER A 42 10.91 11.58 2.35
N ASP A 43 10.21 11.59 1.22
CA ASP A 43 9.76 12.82 0.54
C ASP A 43 8.53 13.42 1.22
N LEU A 44 7.66 12.58 1.80
CA LEU A 44 6.50 13.03 2.59
C LEU A 44 6.92 13.76 3.89
N TYR A 45 8.02 13.33 4.53
CA TYR A 45 8.60 13.99 5.71
C TYR A 45 9.49 15.20 5.37
N THR A 46 10.17 15.19 4.21
CA THR A 46 11.13 16.24 3.80
C THR A 46 10.49 17.42 3.06
N SER A 47 9.37 17.20 2.35
CA SER A 47 8.81 18.20 1.42
C SER A 47 8.31 19.49 2.09
N ARG A 48 7.99 19.46 3.39
CA ARG A 48 7.38 20.61 4.08
C ARG A 48 8.35 21.77 4.36
N ASN A 49 9.66 21.64 4.14
CA ASN A 49 10.63 22.66 4.58
C ASN A 49 11.79 22.96 3.62
N ARG A 50 11.60 22.81 2.29
CA ARG A 50 12.68 23.05 1.29
C ARG A 50 12.62 24.37 0.51
N ARG A 51 11.68 25.27 0.82
CA ARG A 51 11.60 26.59 0.16
C ARG A 51 11.46 27.74 1.16
N THR A 52 12.51 27.97 1.93
CA THR A 52 12.77 29.25 2.63
C THR A 52 14.26 29.55 2.60
N GLU A 53 14.88 29.52 1.43
CA GLU A 53 16.21 30.11 1.28
C GLU A 53 16.15 31.07 0.11
N THR A 54 15.95 32.35 0.42
CA THR A 54 16.12 33.44 -0.54
C THR A 54 17.60 33.53 -0.85
N ARG A 55 18.05 32.85 -1.89
CA ARG A 55 19.39 33.05 -2.46
C ARG A 55 19.37 34.31 -3.31
N SER A 56 19.24 35.48 -2.66
CA SER A 56 19.54 36.75 -3.31
C SER A 56 21.06 36.94 -3.39
N ILE A 57 21.53 37.45 -4.52
CA ILE A 57 22.96 37.70 -4.81
C ILE A 57 23.29 39.18 -4.59
N HIS A 58 22.33 39.98 -4.12
CA HIS A 58 22.49 41.40 -3.86
C HIS A 58 22.63 41.60 -2.36
N PRO A 59 23.74 42.18 -1.86
CA PRO A 59 23.78 42.71 -0.52
C PRO A 59 22.85 43.93 -0.47
N ASP A 60 21.98 44.02 0.52
CA ASP A 60 21.20 45.24 0.76
C ASP A 60 22.20 46.35 1.12
N ASP A 61 22.35 47.32 0.21
CA ASP A 61 23.17 48.51 0.45
C ASP A 61 22.51 49.34 1.57
N PRO A 62 23.23 49.71 2.64
CA PRO A 62 22.68 50.56 3.69
C PRO A 62 22.57 52.01 3.19
N VAL A 63 21.37 52.60 3.34
CA VAL A 63 21.09 54.05 3.23
C VAL A 63 21.52 54.82 4.47
#